data_AF-A0A9P6W9R8-F1
#
_entry.id   AF-A0A9P6W9R8-F1
#
_cell.length_a   1.000
_cell.length_b   1.000
_cell.length_c   1.000
_cell.angle_alpha   90.00
_cell.angle_beta   90.00
_cell.angle_gamma   90.00
#
_symmetry.space_group_name_H-M   'P 1'
#
loop_
_entity.id
_entity.type
_entity.pdbx_description
1 polymer ?
#
loop_
_entity_poly.entity_id
_entity_poly.type
_entity_poly.pdbx_seq_one_letter_code
_entity_poly.pdbx_strand_id
1 'polypeptide(L)'
;MPPSSNASSDEREGLDSRRSSDFSVQTNETDLSSVGGPPCEYEDSWSSLKNATESLVDRLIRKRRQDEIALEAWSARCRTLEEEVARLAELLHKAELEKEAIAVKPPSPSRPYLASPTLSPRTPIPPGDLPVVDPSKPMSRQTPPPCNAFYLIGHCDVPRCRYEHRYNLTAEQVEEMRRGAKHHVCNAIKFGNVCPDGDQCIFGHFCPRGPTCGRERCSFDDSQHRALPTPRPVVRRR
;
A
#
# COMPACT_ATOMS: atom_id res chain seq x y z
N MET A 1 20.65 -47.26 -15.92
CA MET A 1 20.03 -48.55 -15.56
C MET A 1 19.27 -48.36 -14.27
N PRO A 2 17.97 -48.72 -14.23
CA PRO A 2 17.11 -48.65 -13.05
C PRO A 2 17.20 -49.96 -12.24
N PRO A 3 16.49 -50.03 -11.10
CA PRO A 3 15.37 -50.97 -11.00
C PRO A 3 14.08 -50.19 -10.62
N SER A 4 12.93 -50.38 -11.27
CA SER A 4 12.04 -51.58 -11.28
C SER A 4 11.58 -51.98 -9.89
N SER A 5 10.33 -52.23 -9.52
CA SER A 5 8.98 -52.14 -10.12
C SER A 5 7.99 -52.51 -9.00
N ASN A 6 6.69 -52.35 -9.28
CA ASN A 6 5.53 -53.07 -8.72
C ASN A 6 4.92 -52.56 -7.41
N ALA A 7 3.63 -52.74 -7.12
CA ALA A 7 2.38 -52.99 -7.86
C ALA A 7 1.30 -53.23 -6.77
N SER A 8 0.02 -53.25 -7.20
CA SER A 8 -1.14 -53.85 -6.54
C SER A 8 -1.83 -53.04 -5.43
N SER A 9 -3.13 -52.70 -5.58
CA SER A 9 -4.32 -53.60 -5.45
C SER A 9 -4.51 -53.99 -3.98
N ASP A 10 -5.68 -54.12 -3.37
CA ASP A 10 -7.07 -54.24 -3.80
C ASP A 10 -7.90 -54.21 -2.49
N GLU A 11 -9.23 -54.31 -2.60
CA GLU A 11 -10.17 -54.84 -1.58
C GLU A 11 -10.51 -53.98 -0.34
N ARG A 12 -11.77 -53.55 -0.14
CA ARG A 12 -13.06 -54.25 0.06
C ARG A 12 -13.35 -54.62 1.52
N GLU A 13 -14.61 -54.35 1.88
CA GLU A 13 -15.42 -54.98 2.94
C GLU A 13 -15.02 -54.63 4.38
N GLY A 14 -15.92 -54.19 5.25
CA GLY A 14 -17.27 -54.73 5.47
C GLY A 14 -17.20 -55.58 6.74
N LEU A 15 -17.53 -54.99 7.89
CA LEU A 15 -17.72 -55.63 9.21
C LEU A 15 -18.53 -54.60 10.03
N ASP A 16 -19.86 -54.62 10.05
CA ASP A 16 -20.77 -55.60 10.64
C ASP A 16 -20.84 -55.51 12.19
N SER A 17 -22.06 -55.67 12.69
CA SER A 17 -22.42 -55.89 14.08
C SER A 17 -22.27 -54.77 15.13
N ARG A 18 -23.36 -54.02 15.30
CA ARG A 18 -23.87 -53.72 16.66
C ARG A 18 -25.38 -53.96 16.75
N ARG A 19 -25.71 -55.24 16.97
CA ARG A 19 -26.61 -55.72 18.03
C ARG A 19 -27.90 -54.91 18.21
N SER A 20 -28.94 -55.26 17.45
CA SER A 20 -30.32 -55.09 17.90
C SER A 20 -30.48 -55.84 19.22
N SER A 21 -30.69 -55.11 20.31
CA SER A 21 -31.29 -55.67 21.52
C SER A 21 -32.78 -55.38 21.45
N ASP A 22 -33.56 -56.44 21.24
CA ASP A 22 -34.99 -56.43 21.49
C ASP A 22 -35.24 -56.06 22.95
N PHE A 23 -35.69 -54.83 23.18
CA PHE A 23 -36.27 -54.41 24.45
C PHE A 23 -37.79 -54.48 24.32
N SER A 24 -38.34 -55.67 24.55
CA SER A 24 -39.78 -55.89 24.68
C SER A 24 -40.27 -55.16 25.92
N VAL A 25 -40.83 -53.96 25.74
CA VAL A 25 -41.67 -53.31 26.74
C VAL A 25 -43.07 -53.88 26.58
N GLN A 26 -43.51 -54.61 27.61
CA GLN A 26 -44.90 -55.03 27.77
C GLN A 26 -45.82 -53.81 27.73
N THR A 27 -46.69 -53.75 26.73
CA THR A 27 -47.79 -52.80 26.69
C THR A 27 -48.91 -53.33 27.59
N ASN A 28 -49.02 -52.77 28.79
CA ASN A 28 -50.23 -52.94 29.60
C ASN A 28 -51.33 -52.08 28.98
N GLU A 29 -52.34 -52.77 28.45
CA GLU A 29 -53.57 -52.20 27.92
C GLU A 29 -54.33 -51.55 29.08
N THR A 30 -54.26 -50.23 29.16
CA THR A 30 -55.12 -49.44 30.03
C THR A 30 -55.94 -48.53 29.14
N ASP A 31 -57.22 -48.89 28.98
CA ASP A 31 -58.26 -48.04 28.44
C ASP A 31 -58.32 -46.75 29.23
N LEU A 32 -57.86 -45.65 28.63
CA LEU A 32 -58.19 -44.28 29.01
C LEU A 32 -58.14 -43.43 27.73
N SER A 33 -59.33 -43.10 27.26
CA SER A 33 -59.59 -42.24 26.11
C SER A 33 -58.90 -40.88 26.23
N SER A 34 -58.48 -40.35 25.08
CA SER A 34 -58.07 -38.95 24.86
C SER A 34 -56.68 -38.54 25.34
N VAL A 35 -55.65 -39.04 24.66
CA VAL A 35 -54.36 -38.32 24.58
C VAL A 35 -54.26 -37.76 23.17
N GLY A 36 -54.64 -36.49 23.01
CA GLY A 36 -54.39 -35.76 21.77
C GLY A 36 -52.90 -35.85 21.44
N GLY A 37 -52.57 -36.19 20.19
CA GLY A 37 -51.19 -36.14 19.71
C GLY A 37 -50.58 -34.76 19.98
N PRO A 38 -49.24 -34.64 20.02
CA PRO A 38 -48.58 -33.36 20.25
C PRO A 38 -49.20 -32.28 19.35
N PRO A 39 -49.53 -31.08 19.88
CA PRO A 39 -50.04 -29.99 19.06
C PRO A 39 -49.11 -29.78 17.87
N CYS A 40 -49.65 -29.68 16.64
CA CYS A 40 -48.86 -29.58 15.42
C CYS A 40 -47.79 -28.45 15.47
N GLU A 41 -48.05 -27.43 16.28
CA GLU A 41 -47.15 -26.31 16.56
C GLU A 41 -45.78 -26.73 17.15
N TYR A 42 -45.70 -27.86 17.87
CA TYR A 42 -44.44 -28.36 18.44
C TYR A 42 -43.53 -28.98 17.35
N GLU A 43 -44.09 -29.79 16.46
CA GLU A 43 -43.36 -30.41 15.34
C GLU A 43 -42.84 -29.35 14.35
N ASP A 44 -43.65 -28.30 14.10
CA ASP A 44 -43.25 -27.15 13.29
C ASP A 44 -42.10 -26.35 13.93
N SER A 45 -42.10 -26.24 15.27
CA SER A 45 -41.03 -25.58 16.03
C SER A 45 -39.71 -26.34 15.96
N TRP A 46 -39.73 -27.67 16.11
CA TRP A 46 -38.54 -28.52 15.99
C TRP A 46 -37.96 -28.53 14.59
N SER A 47 -38.83 -28.63 13.58
CA SER A 47 -38.41 -28.55 12.18
C SER A 47 -37.74 -27.21 11.88
N SER A 48 -38.31 -26.11 12.38
CA SER A 48 -37.73 -24.77 12.25
C SER A 48 -36.36 -24.64 12.93
N LEU A 49 -36.21 -25.16 14.17
CA LEU A 49 -34.95 -25.14 14.89
C LEU A 49 -33.87 -25.98 14.20
N LYS A 50 -34.23 -27.16 13.69
CA LYS A 50 -33.34 -28.03 12.94
C LYS A 50 -32.84 -27.33 11.67
N ASN A 51 -33.74 -26.76 10.88
CA ASN A 51 -33.40 -26.01 9.67
C ASN A 51 -32.51 -24.80 9.99
N ALA A 52 -32.79 -24.07 11.07
CA ALA A 52 -31.97 -22.95 11.50
C ALA A 52 -30.55 -23.38 11.89
N THR A 53 -30.43 -24.53 12.56
CA THR A 53 -29.15 -25.12 12.98
C THR A 53 -28.35 -25.59 11.77
N GLU A 54 -28.97 -26.34 10.85
CA GLU A 54 -28.35 -26.78 9.59
C GLU A 54 -27.88 -25.59 8.76
N SER A 55 -28.71 -24.56 8.64
CA SER A 55 -28.36 -23.32 7.94
C SER A 55 -27.16 -22.61 8.57
N LEU A 56 -27.05 -22.62 9.91
CA LEU A 56 -25.91 -22.05 10.63
C LEU A 56 -24.63 -22.86 10.36
N VAL A 57 -24.71 -24.19 10.40
CA VAL A 57 -23.59 -25.09 10.09
C VAL A 57 -23.10 -24.86 8.66
N ASP A 58 -24.02 -24.80 7.68
CA ASP A 58 -23.67 -24.53 6.28
C ASP A 58 -23.01 -23.17 6.07
N ARG A 59 -23.44 -22.14 6.82
CA ARG A 59 -22.78 -20.83 6.79
C ARG A 59 -21.36 -20.91 7.35
N LEU A 60 -21.14 -21.63 8.44
CA LEU A 60 -19.81 -21.79 9.04
C LEU A 60 -18.87 -22.59 8.13
N ILE A 61 -19.36 -23.65 7.49
CA ILE A 61 -18.58 -24.43 6.52
C ILE A 61 -18.17 -23.55 5.33
N ARG A 62 -19.12 -22.79 4.76
CA ARG A 62 -18.82 -21.87 3.66
C ARG A 62 -17.82 -20.80 4.05
N LYS A 63 -17.95 -20.23 5.25
CA LYS A 63 -17.02 -19.22 5.76
C LYS A 63 -15.62 -19.80 5.94
N ARG A 64 -15.48 -20.98 6.55
CA ARG A 64 -14.19 -21.66 6.70
C ARG A 64 -13.52 -21.88 5.34
N ARG A 65 -14.28 -22.35 4.34
CA ARG A 65 -13.77 -22.56 2.98
C ARG A 65 -13.32 -21.24 2.33
N GLN A 66 -14.06 -20.15 2.54
CA GLN A 66 -13.66 -18.83 2.06
C GLN A 66 -12.37 -18.35 2.71
N ASP A 67 -12.22 -18.57 4.02
CA ASP A 67 -11.00 -18.22 4.77
C ASP A 67 -9.81 -19.05 4.29
N GLU A 68 -9.99 -20.35 4.04
CA GLU A 68 -8.96 -21.23 3.46
C GLU A 68 -8.49 -20.76 2.07
N ILE A 69 -9.44 -20.44 1.18
CA ILE A 69 -9.12 -19.89 -0.16
C ILE A 69 -8.40 -18.55 -0.03
N ALA A 70 -8.84 -17.68 0.88
CA ALA A 70 -8.21 -16.38 1.10
C ALA A 70 -6.78 -16.54 1.63
N LEU A 71 -6.55 -17.49 2.54
CA LEU A 71 -5.23 -17.80 3.08
C LEU A 71 -4.30 -18.39 2.03
N GLU A 72 -4.80 -19.30 1.20
CA GLU A 72 -4.03 -19.87 0.08
C GLU A 72 -3.64 -18.79 -0.93
N ALA A 73 -4.59 -17.93 -1.31
CA ALA A 73 -4.33 -16.80 -2.20
C ALA A 73 -3.34 -15.81 -1.59
N TRP A 74 -3.41 -15.55 -0.29
CA TRP A 74 -2.44 -14.72 0.43
C TRP A 74 -1.05 -15.35 0.42
N SER A 75 -0.95 -16.63 0.77
CA SER A 75 0.31 -17.38 0.78
C SER A 75 0.97 -17.43 -0.60
N ALA A 76 0.20 -17.61 -1.67
CA ALA A 76 0.71 -17.54 -3.03
C ALA A 76 1.32 -16.17 -3.35
N ARG A 77 0.67 -15.07 -2.97
CA ARG A 77 1.21 -13.71 -3.16
C ARG A 77 2.50 -13.49 -2.37
N CYS A 78 2.58 -13.98 -1.14
CA CYS A 78 3.80 -13.91 -0.34
C CYS A 78 4.97 -14.62 -1.03
N ARG A 79 4.75 -15.85 -1.52
CA ARG A 79 5.79 -16.61 -2.24
C ARG A 79 6.30 -15.87 -3.48
N THR A 80 5.40 -15.32 -4.30
CA THR A 80 5.81 -14.53 -5.47
C THR A 80 6.61 -13.28 -5.08
N LEU A 81 6.24 -12.61 -4.00
CA LEU A 81 7.00 -11.48 -3.48
C LEU A 81 8.39 -11.90 -2.99
N GLU A 82 8.49 -13.02 -2.29
CA GLU A 82 9.78 -13.58 -1.83
C GLU A 82 10.70 -13.92 -3.02
N GLU A 83 10.16 -14.51 -4.08
CA GLU A 83 10.88 -14.78 -5.33
C GLU A 83 11.41 -13.51 -6.01
N GLU A 84 10.58 -12.47 -6.11
CA GLU A 84 10.99 -11.17 -6.69
C GLU A 84 12.03 -10.45 -5.80
N VAL A 85 11.89 -10.51 -4.48
CA VAL A 85 12.90 -9.98 -3.55
C VAL A 85 14.24 -10.71 -3.72
N ALA A 86 14.22 -12.05 -3.82
CA ALA A 86 15.44 -12.83 -4.06
C ALA A 86 16.09 -12.48 -5.40
N ARG A 87 15.29 -12.34 -6.47
CA ARG A 87 15.76 -11.93 -7.80
C ARG A 87 16.40 -10.54 -7.77
N LEU A 88 15.77 -9.58 -7.08
CA LEU A 88 16.31 -8.22 -6.95
C LEU A 88 17.61 -8.20 -6.14
N ALA A 89 17.71 -9.02 -5.08
CA ALA A 89 18.93 -9.17 -4.30
C ALA A 89 20.11 -9.66 -5.16
N GLU A 90 19.88 -10.66 -6.02
CA GLU A 90 20.90 -11.15 -6.96
C GLU A 90 21.33 -10.08 -7.97
N LEU A 91 20.38 -9.31 -8.52
CA LEU A 91 20.69 -8.22 -9.43
C LEU A 91 21.52 -7.12 -8.76
N LEU A 92 21.21 -6.78 -7.50
CA LEU A 92 21.98 -5.81 -6.74
C LEU A 92 23.40 -6.33 -6.47
N HIS A 93 23.53 -7.58 -6.05
CA HIS A 93 24.85 -8.20 -5.82
C HIS A 93 25.70 -8.19 -7.10
N LYS A 94 25.11 -8.55 -8.25
CA LYS A 94 25.78 -8.48 -9.55
C LYS A 94 26.21 -7.05 -9.91
N ALA A 95 25.34 -6.06 -9.67
CA ALA A 95 25.66 -4.66 -9.93
C ALA A 95 26.79 -4.13 -9.04
N GLU A 96 26.91 -4.62 -7.80
CA GLU A 96 28.02 -4.31 -6.90
C GLU A 96 29.34 -4.89 -7.42
N LEU A 97 29.35 -6.17 -7.84
CA LEU A 97 30.53 -6.78 -8.47
C LEU A 97 30.96 -6.05 -9.74
N GLU A 98 30.01 -5.63 -10.59
CA GLU A 98 30.30 -4.85 -11.78
C GLU A 98 30.90 -3.47 -11.43
N LYS A 99 30.41 -2.79 -10.39
CA LYS A 99 30.98 -1.52 -9.91
C LYS A 99 32.42 -1.71 -9.41
N GLU A 100 32.69 -2.77 -8.66
CA GLU A 100 34.04 -3.08 -8.16
C GLU A 100 35.00 -3.39 -9.31
N ALA A 101 34.56 -4.17 -10.31
CA ALA A 101 35.35 -4.46 -11.50
C ALA A 101 35.70 -3.20 -12.31
N ILE A 102 34.78 -2.22 -12.37
CA ILE A 102 35.03 -0.92 -13.02
C ILE A 102 36.02 -0.08 -12.19
N ALA A 103 35.93 -0.12 -10.86
CA ALA A 103 36.83 0.62 -9.96
C ALA A 103 38.30 0.13 -10.03
N VAL A 104 38.53 -1.14 -10.33
CA VAL A 104 39.88 -1.75 -10.38
C VAL A 104 40.57 -1.54 -11.75
N LYS A 105 39.85 -1.13 -12.80
CA LYS A 105 40.43 -0.96 -14.14
C LYS A 105 41.20 0.38 -14.24
N PRO A 106 42.54 0.38 -14.47
CA PRO A 106 43.28 1.64 -14.62
C PRO A 106 42.84 2.38 -15.90
N PRO A 107 42.88 3.73 -15.91
CA PRO A 107 42.56 4.50 -17.10
C PRO A 107 43.53 4.15 -18.24
N SER A 108 43.02 3.64 -19.37
CA SER A 108 43.84 3.35 -20.55
C SER A 108 44.31 4.66 -21.22
N PRO A 109 45.51 4.69 -21.82
CA PRO A 109 46.00 5.88 -22.49
C PRO A 109 45.18 6.21 -23.74
N SER A 110 44.67 7.43 -23.74
CA SER A 110 44.19 8.28 -24.84
C SER A 110 44.22 7.72 -26.27
N ARG A 111 43.03 7.59 -26.86
CA ARG A 111 42.80 7.59 -28.31
C ARG A 111 42.12 8.92 -28.68
N PRO A 112 42.55 9.65 -29.74
CA PRO A 112 41.95 10.94 -30.07
C PRO A 112 40.54 10.71 -30.63
N TYR A 113 39.53 11.12 -29.87
CA TYR A 113 38.13 11.05 -30.30
C TYR A 113 37.78 12.36 -31.00
N LEU A 114 37.42 12.24 -32.29
CA LEU A 114 36.73 13.26 -33.05
C LEU A 114 35.49 13.72 -32.28
N ALA A 115 35.33 15.03 -32.18
CA ALA A 115 34.28 15.69 -31.42
C ALA A 115 32.88 15.36 -31.96
N SER A 116 31.99 14.98 -31.05
CA SER A 116 30.53 15.14 -31.17
C SER A 116 29.94 15.23 -29.75
N PRO A 117 28.84 15.98 -29.57
CA PRO A 117 28.67 16.86 -28.42
C PRO A 117 28.31 16.07 -27.15
N THR A 118 29.26 16.06 -26.21
CA THR A 118 29.07 15.54 -24.86
C THR A 118 28.26 16.54 -24.04
N LEU A 119 27.06 16.15 -23.62
CA LEU A 119 26.35 16.80 -22.51
C LEU A 119 27.22 16.67 -21.25
N SER A 120 27.74 17.81 -20.78
CA SER A 120 28.71 17.86 -19.69
C SER A 120 28.14 17.32 -18.38
N PRO A 121 28.83 16.37 -17.71
CA PRO A 121 28.73 16.22 -16.27
C PRO A 121 29.30 17.49 -15.64
N ARG A 122 28.44 18.32 -15.03
CA ARG A 122 28.91 19.50 -14.30
C ARG A 122 29.75 19.05 -13.11
N THR A 123 30.94 19.64 -13.03
CA THR A 123 31.90 19.60 -11.95
C THR A 123 31.23 19.80 -10.57
N PRO A 124 31.79 19.21 -9.50
CA PRO A 124 31.50 19.65 -8.14
C PRO A 124 31.83 21.14 -8.05
N ILE A 125 30.84 21.94 -7.66
CA ILE A 125 31.00 23.38 -7.43
C ILE A 125 32.08 23.56 -6.37
N PRO A 126 33.05 24.48 -6.56
CA PRO A 126 34.10 24.75 -5.56
C PRO A 126 33.48 25.18 -4.22
N PRO A 127 34.22 25.14 -3.10
CA PRO A 127 33.81 25.75 -1.84
C PRO A 127 33.91 27.27 -1.97
N GLY A 128 33.09 27.84 -2.86
CA GLY A 128 32.81 29.26 -2.96
C GLY A 128 31.67 29.63 -2.03
N ASP A 129 31.62 30.92 -1.69
CA ASP A 129 30.69 31.57 -0.78
C ASP A 129 29.27 30.99 -0.84
N LEU A 130 28.66 30.85 0.33
CA LEU A 130 27.28 30.40 0.44
C LEU A 130 26.41 31.17 -0.56
N PRO A 131 25.61 30.48 -1.40
CA PRO A 131 24.72 31.15 -2.35
C PRO A 131 23.87 32.18 -1.61
N VAL A 132 23.98 33.45 -2.00
CA VAL A 132 23.20 34.53 -1.42
C VAL A 132 21.87 34.60 -2.17
N VAL A 133 20.77 34.63 -1.42
CA VAL A 133 19.42 34.82 -1.99
C VAL A 133 19.32 36.23 -2.53
N ASP A 134 18.90 36.39 -3.78
CA ASP A 134 18.65 37.71 -4.38
C ASP A 134 17.32 38.25 -3.85
N PRO A 135 17.31 39.31 -3.02
CA PRO A 135 16.08 39.82 -2.40
C PRO A 135 15.11 40.44 -3.40
N SER A 136 15.55 40.71 -4.64
CA SER A 136 14.68 41.25 -5.70
C SER A 136 13.81 40.18 -6.37
N LYS A 137 14.08 38.88 -6.13
CA LYS A 137 13.36 37.76 -6.75
C LYS A 137 12.59 36.96 -5.70
N PRO A 138 11.37 36.50 -6.02
CA PRO A 138 10.63 35.60 -5.15
C PRO A 138 11.37 34.26 -5.04
N MET A 139 11.15 33.53 -3.94
CA MET A 139 11.92 32.31 -3.64
C MET A 139 11.82 31.25 -4.76
N SER A 140 10.69 31.18 -5.47
CA SER A 140 10.48 30.25 -6.59
C SER A 140 11.28 30.58 -7.86
N ARG A 141 11.82 31.80 -7.98
CA ARG A 141 12.55 32.28 -9.16
C ARG A 141 14.05 32.49 -8.90
N GLN A 142 14.54 32.02 -7.77
CA GLN A 142 15.99 32.00 -7.52
C GLN A 142 16.69 31.04 -8.48
N THR A 143 17.95 31.34 -8.79
CA THR A 143 18.76 30.53 -9.71
C THR A 143 20.05 30.14 -9.00
N PRO A 144 20.21 28.87 -8.56
CA PRO A 144 19.20 27.79 -8.50
C PRO A 144 18.03 28.05 -7.52
N PRO A 145 16.85 27.40 -7.68
CA PRO A 145 15.76 27.55 -6.72
C PRO A 145 16.06 26.79 -5.42
N PRO A 146 15.61 27.27 -4.25
CA PRO A 146 15.74 26.55 -2.99
C PRO A 146 14.88 25.28 -2.98
N CYS A 147 15.36 24.23 -2.34
CA CYS A 147 14.64 22.97 -2.23
C CYS A 147 13.51 23.03 -1.19
N ASN A 148 12.26 22.91 -1.61
CA ASN A 148 11.12 22.89 -0.69
C ASN A 148 11.20 21.76 0.35
N ALA A 149 11.64 20.55 -0.03
CA ALA A 149 11.76 19.43 0.90
C ALA A 149 12.79 19.73 2.01
N PHE A 150 13.98 20.18 1.63
CA PHE A 150 15.05 20.48 2.57
C PHE A 150 14.67 21.57 3.57
N TYR A 151 14.11 22.69 3.12
CA TYR A 151 13.82 23.83 4.02
C TYR A 151 12.48 23.73 4.76
N LEU A 152 11.49 22.98 4.25
CA LEU A 152 10.17 22.86 4.90
C LEU A 152 10.02 21.58 5.73
N ILE A 153 10.64 20.48 5.32
CA ILE A 153 10.60 19.19 6.01
C ILE A 153 11.86 18.98 6.86
N GLY A 154 12.99 19.58 6.46
CA GLY A 154 14.28 19.48 7.15
C GLY A 154 15.25 18.48 6.51
N HIS A 155 14.81 17.72 5.51
CA HIS A 155 15.65 16.78 4.77
C HIS A 155 15.19 16.62 3.32
N CYS A 156 16.07 16.12 2.45
CA CYS A 156 15.77 15.83 1.05
C CYS A 156 16.38 14.48 0.67
N ASP A 157 15.52 13.51 0.33
CA ASP A 157 15.94 12.14 0.00
C ASP A 157 16.47 11.98 -1.43
N VAL A 158 16.53 13.07 -2.21
CA VAL A 158 16.96 13.04 -3.61
C VAL A 158 18.49 13.15 -3.66
N PRO A 159 19.22 12.08 -4.07
CA PRO A 159 20.69 12.05 -4.04
C PRO A 159 21.33 13.07 -4.99
N ARG A 160 20.61 13.49 -6.04
CA ARG A 160 21.02 14.56 -6.97
C ARG A 160 19.89 15.58 -7.13
N CYS A 161 19.57 16.27 -6.04
CA CYS A 161 18.57 17.31 -6.05
C CYS A 161 18.97 18.42 -7.05
N ARG A 162 18.01 18.84 -7.89
CA ARG A 162 18.21 19.95 -8.85
C ARG A 162 18.10 21.33 -8.17
N TYR A 163 17.65 21.34 -6.92
CA TYR A 163 17.44 22.53 -6.11
C TYR A 163 18.56 22.69 -5.10
N GLU A 164 18.75 23.91 -4.61
CA GLU A 164 19.85 24.26 -3.71
C GLU A 164 19.50 24.02 -2.25
N HIS A 165 20.48 23.52 -1.49
CA HIS A 165 20.37 23.18 -0.06
C HIS A 165 21.23 24.08 0.83
N ARG A 166 22.07 24.95 0.26
CA ARG A 166 23.04 25.78 1.00
C ARG A 166 22.62 27.24 1.23
N TYR A 167 21.43 27.66 0.79
CA TYR A 167 20.91 28.99 1.07
C TYR A 167 20.69 29.20 2.57
N ASN A 168 21.09 30.36 3.07
CA ASN A 168 20.74 30.80 4.42
C ASN A 168 19.42 31.57 4.35
N LEU A 169 18.30 30.88 4.60
CA LEU A 169 16.96 31.46 4.49
C LEU A 169 16.50 32.06 5.81
N THR A 170 15.93 33.26 5.74
CA THR A 170 15.21 33.87 6.87
C THR A 170 13.86 33.20 7.09
N ALA A 171 13.30 33.33 8.31
CA ALA A 171 11.99 32.75 8.63
C ALA A 171 10.86 33.24 7.71
N GLU A 172 10.93 34.50 7.26
CA GLU A 172 9.97 35.08 6.32
C GLU A 172 10.05 34.43 4.93
N GLN A 173 11.27 34.17 4.44
CA GLN A 173 11.50 33.48 3.17
C GLN A 173 11.03 32.02 3.23
N VAL A 174 11.23 31.35 4.37
CA VAL A 174 10.71 29.99 4.59
C VAL A 174 9.17 29.98 4.57
N GLU A 175 8.52 30.99 5.15
CA GLU A 175 7.05 31.11 5.08
C GLU A 175 6.55 31.44 3.66
N GLU A 176 7.28 32.26 2.90
CA GLU A 176 7.01 32.46 1.47
C GLU A 176 7.09 31.14 0.70
N MET A 177 8.13 30.35 0.92
CA MET A 177 8.26 29.02 0.32
C MET A 177 7.11 28.10 0.72
N ARG A 178 6.68 28.13 1.98
CA ARG A 178 5.53 27.34 2.47
C ARG A 178 4.24 27.71 1.73
N ARG A 179 3.98 29.01 1.52
CA ARG A 179 2.82 29.48 0.74
C ARG A 179 2.92 29.09 -0.74
N GLY A 180 4.13 29.16 -1.32
CA GLY A 180 4.40 28.70 -2.68
C GLY A 180 4.19 27.19 -2.85
N ALA A 181 4.68 26.39 -1.91
CA ALA A 181 4.57 24.93 -1.93
C ALA A 181 3.11 24.45 -1.98
N LYS A 182 2.19 25.16 -1.32
CA LYS A 182 0.74 24.89 -1.37
C LYS A 182 0.09 25.06 -2.74
N HIS A 183 0.76 25.71 -3.69
CA HIS A 183 0.28 25.80 -5.07
C HIS A 183 0.61 24.55 -5.89
N HIS A 184 1.50 23.69 -5.42
CA HIS A 184 1.83 22.42 -6.04
C HIS A 184 0.97 21.31 -5.43
N VAL A 185 0.37 20.46 -6.28
CA VAL A 185 -0.47 19.36 -5.80
C VAL A 185 0.37 18.31 -5.09
N CYS A 186 -0.10 17.84 -3.94
CA CYS A 186 0.50 16.72 -3.23
C CYS A 186 0.49 15.46 -4.11
N ASN A 187 1.64 14.78 -4.20
CA ASN A 187 1.77 13.56 -5.00
C ASN A 187 0.81 12.45 -4.54
N ALA A 188 0.59 12.28 -3.23
CA ALA A 188 -0.34 11.27 -2.73
C ALA A 188 -1.76 11.50 -3.25
N ILE A 189 -2.26 12.74 -3.11
CA ILE A 189 -3.60 13.12 -3.60
C ILE A 189 -3.66 13.05 -5.13
N LYS A 190 -2.60 13.46 -5.83
CA LYS A 190 -2.50 13.36 -7.30
C LYS A 190 -2.66 11.92 -7.81
N PHE A 191 -2.22 10.93 -7.03
CA PHE A 191 -2.40 9.50 -7.34
C PHE A 191 -3.67 8.89 -6.72
N GLY A 192 -4.56 9.70 -6.14
CA GLY A 192 -5.80 9.24 -5.51
C GLY A 192 -5.62 8.57 -4.15
N ASN A 193 -4.44 8.70 -3.53
CA ASN A 193 -4.13 8.13 -2.21
C ASN A 193 -4.38 9.14 -1.10
N VAL A 194 -4.64 8.65 0.12
CA VAL A 194 -4.69 9.48 1.32
C VAL A 194 -3.27 9.95 1.65
N CYS A 195 -3.10 11.25 1.86
CA CYS A 195 -1.79 11.81 2.21
C CYS A 195 -1.41 11.40 3.65
N PRO A 196 -0.21 10.84 3.89
CA PRO A 196 0.23 10.44 5.22
C PRO A 196 0.40 11.64 6.16
N ASP A 197 0.78 12.79 5.61
CA ASP A 197 1.01 14.02 6.40
C ASP A 197 -0.28 14.77 6.74
N GLY A 198 -1.42 14.38 6.12
CA GLY A 198 -2.71 15.04 6.32
C GLY A 198 -2.63 16.57 6.17
N ASP A 199 -3.11 17.30 7.18
CA ASP A 199 -3.10 18.78 7.18
C ASP A 199 -1.71 19.40 7.33
N GLN A 200 -0.72 18.61 7.78
CA GLN A 200 0.67 19.04 7.93
C GLN A 200 1.47 18.92 6.63
N CYS A 201 0.89 18.35 5.57
CA CYS A 201 1.56 18.24 4.28
C CYS A 201 2.07 19.61 3.82
N ILE A 202 3.30 19.68 3.28
CA ILE A 202 3.85 20.93 2.75
C ILE A 202 3.22 21.33 1.42
N PHE A 203 2.67 20.36 0.68
CA PHE A 203 2.02 20.56 -0.61
C PHE A 203 0.52 20.83 -0.48
N GLY A 204 -0.09 21.26 -1.58
CA GLY A 204 -1.51 21.56 -1.66
C GLY A 204 -2.37 20.31 -1.83
N HIS A 205 -3.38 20.17 -0.97
CA HIS A 205 -4.48 19.21 -1.16
C HIS A 205 -5.67 19.83 -1.90
N PHE A 206 -5.76 21.16 -1.87
CA PHE A 206 -6.84 21.95 -2.42
C PHE A 206 -6.29 23.13 -3.22
N CYS A 207 -7.04 23.56 -4.22
CA CYS A 207 -6.66 24.73 -5.00
C CYS A 207 -6.75 25.99 -4.13
N PRO A 208 -5.70 26.81 -4.00
CA PRO A 208 -5.73 28.04 -3.20
C PRO A 208 -6.72 29.09 -3.74
N ARG A 209 -7.20 28.93 -4.98
CA ARG A 209 -8.23 29.77 -5.60
C ARG A 209 -9.64 29.21 -5.43
N GLY A 210 -9.78 28.02 -4.83
CA GLY A 210 -11.05 27.35 -4.57
C GLY A 210 -11.94 27.16 -5.81
N PRO A 211 -13.27 27.15 -5.65
CA PRO A 211 -14.20 26.86 -6.75
C PRO A 211 -14.22 27.97 -7.81
N THR A 212 -13.68 29.14 -7.49
CA THR A 212 -13.56 30.29 -8.39
C THR A 212 -12.30 30.26 -9.26
N CYS A 213 -11.57 29.14 -9.31
CA CYS A 213 -10.37 29.02 -10.14
C CYS A 213 -10.73 28.98 -11.63
N GLY A 214 -10.63 30.13 -12.32
CA GLY A 214 -10.84 30.22 -13.77
C GLY A 214 -9.65 29.78 -14.64
N ARG A 215 -8.73 28.94 -14.15
CA ARG A 215 -7.60 28.45 -14.98
C ARG A 215 -8.05 27.22 -15.76
N GLU A 216 -8.02 27.30 -17.09
CA GLU A 216 -8.38 26.19 -17.98
C GLU A 216 -7.52 24.92 -17.76
N ARG A 217 -6.25 25.08 -17.38
CA ARG A 217 -5.33 23.99 -17.01
C ARG A 217 -4.81 24.19 -15.59
N CYS A 218 -5.71 24.09 -14.62
CA CYS A 218 -5.31 24.01 -13.22
C CYS A 218 -4.61 22.66 -12.96
N SER A 219 -3.59 22.64 -12.11
CA SER A 219 -2.94 21.40 -11.70
C SER A 219 -3.79 20.55 -10.74
N PHE A 220 -4.85 21.15 -10.19
CA PHE A 220 -5.77 20.54 -9.25
C PHE A 220 -7.02 20.01 -9.98
N ASP A 221 -7.59 18.91 -9.50
CA ASP A 221 -8.82 18.30 -10.02
C ASP A 221 -10.09 19.01 -9.49
N ASP A 222 -11.25 18.71 -10.07
CA ASP A 222 -12.53 19.33 -9.68
C ASP A 222 -12.90 19.13 -8.21
N SER A 223 -12.58 17.96 -7.63
CA SER A 223 -12.79 17.69 -6.20
C SER A 223 -11.95 18.62 -5.32
N GLN A 224 -10.74 18.94 -5.75
CA GLN A 224 -9.80 19.81 -5.05
C GLN A 224 -10.14 21.30 -5.17
N HIS A 225 -11.06 21.67 -6.08
CA HIS A 225 -11.64 23.00 -6.16
C HIS A 225 -12.89 23.18 -5.29
N ARG A 226 -13.62 22.09 -4.99
CA ARG A 226 -14.89 22.16 -4.22
C ARG A 226 -14.70 22.21 -2.71
N ALA A 227 -13.58 21.68 -2.20
CA ALA A 227 -13.29 21.69 -0.77
C ALA A 227 -12.64 23.02 -0.36
N LEU A 228 -13.27 23.71 0.60
CA LEU A 228 -12.70 24.92 1.19
C LEU A 228 -11.50 24.54 2.07
N PRO A 229 -10.39 25.29 2.03
CA PRO A 229 -9.34 25.13 3.02
C PRO A 229 -9.95 25.39 4.40
N THR A 230 -9.81 24.44 5.32
CA THR A 230 -10.23 24.63 6.71
C THR A 230 -9.53 25.88 7.26
N PRO A 231 -10.27 26.87 7.81
CA PRO A 231 -9.64 28.06 8.34
C PRO A 231 -8.73 27.66 9.50
N ARG A 232 -7.45 28.04 9.42
CA ARG A 232 -6.54 27.90 10.56
C ARG A 232 -7.11 28.71 11.73
N PRO A 233 -7.09 28.19 12.97
CA PRO A 233 -7.47 28.99 14.12
C PRO A 233 -6.55 30.22 14.18
N VAL A 234 -7.17 31.40 14.18
CA VAL A 234 -6.47 32.67 14.36
C VAL A 234 -5.85 32.64 15.75
N VAL A 235 -4.54 32.39 15.83
CA VAL A 235 -3.80 32.53 17.09
C VAL A 235 -3.76 34.01 17.43
N ARG A 236 -4.73 34.47 18.23
CA ARG A 236 -4.69 35.80 18.83
C ARG A 236 -3.50 35.82 19.80
N ARG A 237 -2.43 36.53 19.42
CA ARG A 237 -1.35 36.85 20.35
C ARG A 237 -1.95 37.67 21.49
N ARG A 238 -1.81 37.18 22.72
CA ARG A 238 -2.08 37.92 23.95
C ARG A 238 -0.90 38.81 24.28
#